data_AF-A0A4U7CZW5-F1
#
_entry.id   AF-A0A4U7CZW5-F1
#
_cell.length_a   1.000
_cell.length_b   1.000
_cell.length_c   1.000
_cell.angle_alpha   90.00
_cell.angle_beta   90.00
_cell.angle_gamma   90.00
#
_symmetry.space_group_name_H-M   'P 1'
#
loop_
_entity.id
_entity.type
_entity.pdbx_description
1 polymer ?
#
loop_
_entity_poly.entity_id
_entity_poly.type
_entity_poly.pdbx_seq_one_letter_code
_entity_poly.pdbx_strand_id
1 'polypeptide(L)'
;MTGDDAAPGADSDAAGDSAAAASDGFGDEGEVSDALPRPDDPLADAVETALADRSAVVAVGVPIRLLPSVLAARERSSGPPWRVACRPGVVDALSRALVLGSAVAEAVETDQIRVRTGDPLGHGAGGTLFASPDRADAVVGPRGDRTLATSAAETDSEAVDGARATAESRFDAATTEPVGMPSRTRLLAAAREILDDRFADDLAAVLATLDPGEFGRTTEPSDRTLLAALAARHDYLFRDLRRWVGTDGVGIAPAQEFTRDREALVDRGLIESIKVPMGPGRPMLRLRAVDDALLRARPTEVPAVLEGRFALPTDADGRVRDDARRGERRPVWERRRW
;
A
#
# COMPACT_ATOMS: atom_id res chain seq x y z
N MET A 1 -31.63 70.41 18.92
CA MET A 1 -30.89 71.67 19.10
C MET A 1 -29.82 71.36 20.15
N THR A 2 -28.88 70.42 19.96
CA THR A 2 -27.79 70.28 18.96
C THR A 2 -26.90 71.52 18.83
N GLY A 3 -25.78 71.47 19.56
CA GLY A 3 -24.50 72.18 19.37
C GLY A 3 -23.47 71.36 20.15
N ASP A 4 -22.50 70.75 19.46
CA ASP A 4 -21.09 71.16 19.39
C ASP A 4 -20.37 70.91 20.73
N ASP A 5 -19.22 70.24 20.83
CA ASP A 5 -18.04 70.42 19.99
C ASP A 5 -16.96 69.36 20.36
N ALA A 6 -15.89 69.32 19.56
CA ALA A 6 -14.53 68.82 19.84
C ALA A 6 -14.15 67.35 19.52
N ALA A 7 -13.48 67.21 18.37
CA ALA A 7 -12.21 66.47 18.22
C ALA A 7 -11.07 67.54 18.17
N PRO A 8 -9.74 67.27 18.37
CA PRO A 8 -9.01 66.14 17.76
C PRO A 8 -7.76 65.57 18.50
N GLY A 9 -7.33 64.38 18.05
CA GLY A 9 -5.94 63.99 17.74
C GLY A 9 -4.86 63.92 18.85
N ALA A 10 -4.24 62.74 18.99
CA ALA A 10 -2.79 62.59 19.08
C ALA A 10 -2.38 61.11 18.97
N ASP A 11 -1.47 60.85 18.03
CA ASP A 11 -0.69 59.62 17.89
C ASP A 11 0.09 59.29 19.17
N SER A 12 0.15 58.00 19.50
CA SER A 12 1.32 57.46 20.20
C SER A 12 1.53 55.99 19.80
N ASP A 13 2.45 55.80 18.86
CA ASP A 13 3.20 54.56 18.70
C ASP A 13 4.04 54.34 19.96
N ALA A 14 3.74 53.27 20.69
CA ALA A 14 4.63 52.75 21.73
C ALA A 14 4.54 51.23 21.76
N ALA A 15 5.56 50.63 21.15
CA ALA A 15 6.12 49.30 21.37
C ALA A 15 5.44 48.44 22.46
N GLY A 16 4.60 47.50 22.00
CA GLY A 16 4.20 46.33 22.77
C GLY A 16 5.14 45.17 22.43
N ASP A 17 6.19 45.04 23.23
CA ASP A 17 7.05 43.86 23.30
C ASP A 17 6.19 42.68 23.80
N SER A 18 5.86 41.75 22.91
CA SER A 18 5.25 40.48 23.27
C SER A 18 6.07 39.35 22.67
N ALA A 19 7.16 39.04 23.36
CA ALA A 19 7.68 37.70 23.40
C ALA A 19 6.62 36.77 24.01
N ALA A 20 5.84 36.11 23.15
CA ALA A 20 4.96 35.03 23.54
C ALA A 20 5.08 33.91 22.50
N ALA A 21 5.90 32.93 22.87
CA ALA A 21 5.95 31.56 22.37
C ALA A 21 5.84 31.41 20.84
N ALA A 22 7.00 31.20 20.22
CA ALA A 22 7.06 30.26 19.09
C ALA A 22 6.34 28.98 19.55
N SER A 23 5.09 28.83 19.17
CA SER A 23 4.46 27.53 19.12
C SER A 23 5.30 26.76 18.11
N ASP A 24 6.24 25.96 18.60
CA ASP A 24 6.80 24.86 17.84
C ASP A 24 5.60 24.06 17.38
N GLY A 25 5.16 24.37 16.16
CA GLY A 25 4.17 23.62 15.42
C GLY A 25 4.80 22.27 15.12
N PHE A 26 4.82 21.40 16.13
CA PHE A 26 4.74 19.98 15.91
C PHE A 26 3.39 19.75 15.23
N GLY A 27 3.40 19.88 13.90
CA GLY A 27 2.42 19.24 13.07
C GLY A 27 2.55 17.74 13.27
N ASP A 28 1.95 17.23 14.36
CA ASP A 28 1.79 15.82 14.65
C ASP A 28 0.50 15.32 13.97
N GLU A 29 0.34 15.68 12.69
CA GLU A 29 -0.52 14.95 11.78
C GLU A 29 0.27 13.71 11.37
N GLY A 30 -0.16 12.56 11.89
CA GLY A 30 0.45 11.25 11.70
C GLY A 30 0.65 10.88 10.22
N GLU A 31 1.80 11.28 9.67
CA GLU A 31 2.40 10.68 8.49
C GLU A 31 2.35 9.15 8.66
N VAL A 32 1.56 8.49 7.81
CA VAL A 32 1.55 7.05 7.49
C VAL A 32 2.71 6.30 8.13
N SER A 33 2.52 5.69 9.31
CA SER A 33 3.60 5.35 10.25
C SER A 33 4.56 4.20 9.86
N ASP A 34 4.94 4.08 8.59
CA ASP A 34 6.21 4.60 8.04
C ASP A 34 6.51 3.91 6.71
N ALA A 35 5.87 4.45 5.66
CA ALA A 35 5.88 4.04 4.25
C ALA A 35 5.50 2.58 3.98
N LEU A 36 5.04 2.32 2.74
CA LEU A 36 5.01 0.94 2.25
C LEU A 36 6.43 0.34 2.31
N PRO A 37 6.54 -0.99 2.47
CA PRO A 37 7.83 -1.68 2.42
C PRO A 37 8.67 -1.20 1.25
N ARG A 38 9.95 -0.94 1.50
CA ARG A 38 10.92 -0.56 0.47
C ARG A 38 11.79 -1.77 0.16
N PRO A 39 12.30 -1.88 -1.08
CA PRO A 39 13.42 -2.79 -1.35
C PRO A 39 14.60 -2.45 -0.43
N ASP A 40 15.33 -3.48 -0.02
CA ASP A 40 16.58 -3.37 0.75
C ASP A 40 16.45 -2.58 2.08
N ASP A 41 15.52 -2.96 2.96
CA ASP A 41 15.41 -2.42 4.33
C ASP A 41 16.16 -3.32 5.33
N PRO A 42 17.35 -2.90 5.84
CA PRO A 42 18.16 -3.74 6.74
C PRO A 42 17.46 -4.11 8.04
N LEU A 43 16.53 -3.26 8.53
CA LEU A 43 15.74 -3.58 9.71
C LEU A 43 14.73 -4.69 9.39
N ALA A 44 14.12 -4.65 8.21
CA ALA A 44 13.18 -5.67 7.75
C ALA A 44 13.89 -7.04 7.66
N ASP A 45 15.09 -7.07 7.08
CA ASP A 45 15.92 -8.28 6.99
C ASP A 45 16.32 -8.82 8.38
N ALA A 46 16.70 -7.93 9.30
CA ALA A 46 17.03 -8.28 10.67
C ALA A 46 15.81 -8.85 11.41
N VAL A 47 14.62 -8.29 11.21
CA VAL A 47 13.36 -8.77 11.78
C VAL A 47 13.00 -10.14 11.22
N GLU A 48 13.07 -10.32 9.90
CA GLU A 48 12.80 -11.61 9.25
C GLU A 48 13.73 -12.71 9.77
N THR A 49 15.02 -12.41 9.86
CA THR A 49 16.04 -13.32 10.38
C THR A 49 15.81 -13.63 11.86
N ALA A 50 15.50 -12.61 12.67
CA ALA A 50 15.26 -12.80 14.09
C ALA A 50 14.02 -13.67 14.35
N LEU A 51 12.97 -13.51 13.55
CA LEU A 51 11.70 -14.23 13.71
C LEU A 51 11.70 -15.63 13.09
N ALA A 52 12.68 -15.97 12.25
CA ALA A 52 12.80 -17.29 11.66
C ALA A 52 12.80 -18.38 12.74
N ASP A 53 12.10 -19.49 12.45
CA ASP A 53 11.96 -20.68 13.31
C ASP A 53 11.31 -20.44 14.68
N ARG A 54 10.71 -19.27 14.93
CA ARG A 54 10.01 -19.01 16.18
C ARG A 54 8.61 -19.60 16.21
N SER A 55 8.20 -19.99 17.41
CA SER A 55 6.84 -20.40 17.72
C SER A 55 6.18 -19.42 18.70
N ALA A 56 4.84 -19.34 18.65
CA ALA A 56 4.03 -18.56 19.58
C ALA A 56 4.46 -17.07 19.70
N VAL A 57 4.83 -16.45 18.58
CA VAL A 57 5.24 -15.04 18.53
C VAL A 57 4.06 -14.12 18.84
N VAL A 58 4.33 -13.14 19.71
CA VAL A 58 3.47 -11.99 19.97
C VAL A 58 4.24 -10.73 19.59
N ALA A 59 3.77 -10.08 18.54
CA ALA A 59 4.36 -8.87 17.98
C ALA A 59 3.44 -7.68 18.27
N VAL A 60 3.96 -6.58 18.81
CA VAL A 60 3.18 -5.39 19.17
C VAL A 60 3.83 -4.12 18.65
N GLY A 61 3.01 -3.12 18.32
CA GLY A 61 3.47 -1.85 17.78
C GLY A 61 4.09 -1.99 16.38
N VAL A 62 3.67 -2.99 15.61
CA VAL A 62 4.25 -3.34 14.30
C VAL A 62 3.85 -2.29 13.25
N PRO A 63 4.80 -1.55 12.65
CA PRO A 63 4.51 -0.67 11.52
C PRO A 63 4.30 -1.49 10.24
N ILE A 64 3.58 -0.92 9.27
CA ILE A 64 3.23 -1.62 8.01
C ILE A 64 4.46 -2.16 7.26
N ARG A 65 5.58 -1.41 7.24
CA ARG A 65 6.81 -1.82 6.54
C ARG A 65 7.42 -3.13 7.04
N LEU A 66 7.16 -3.53 8.29
CA LEU A 66 7.71 -4.77 8.87
C LEU A 66 6.79 -5.98 8.68
N LEU A 67 5.56 -5.79 8.20
CA LEU A 67 4.63 -6.89 7.97
C LEU A 67 5.13 -7.93 6.95
N PRO A 68 5.77 -7.56 5.82
CA PRO A 68 6.35 -8.55 4.90
C PRO A 68 7.32 -9.50 5.60
N SER A 69 8.27 -8.96 6.38
CA SER A 69 9.25 -9.75 7.13
C SER A 69 8.61 -10.67 8.15
N VAL A 70 7.55 -10.20 8.83
CA VAL A 70 6.76 -11.02 9.75
C VAL A 70 6.06 -12.16 9.01
N LEU A 71 5.46 -11.88 7.85
CA LEU A 71 4.79 -12.89 7.02
C LEU A 71 5.79 -13.91 6.45
N ALA A 72 6.91 -13.46 5.92
CA ALA A 72 7.96 -14.33 5.36
C ALA A 72 8.55 -15.26 6.43
N ALA A 73 8.82 -14.72 7.63
CA ALA A 73 9.25 -15.54 8.77
C ALA A 73 8.15 -16.52 9.20
N ARG A 74 6.88 -16.09 9.20
CA ARG A 74 5.75 -16.95 9.55
C ARG A 74 5.56 -18.09 8.56
N GLU A 75 5.69 -17.84 7.26
CA GLU A 75 5.53 -18.85 6.19
C GLU A 75 6.53 -20.00 6.34
N ARG A 76 7.74 -19.69 6.83
CA ARG A 76 8.79 -20.68 7.14
C ARG A 76 8.65 -21.32 8.52
N SER A 77 7.66 -20.91 9.31
CA SER A 77 7.43 -21.38 10.67
C SER A 77 6.17 -22.23 10.76
N SER A 78 6.09 -23.10 11.78
CA SER A 78 4.91 -23.93 12.05
C SER A 78 4.32 -23.64 13.44
N GLY A 79 3.18 -24.24 13.75
CA GLY A 79 2.53 -24.11 15.06
C GLY A 79 1.41 -23.06 15.10
N PRO A 80 1.02 -22.59 16.30
CA PRO A 80 -0.18 -21.76 16.48
C PRO A 80 -0.05 -20.39 15.79
N PRO A 81 -1.18 -19.73 15.49
CA PRO A 81 -1.18 -18.41 14.86
C PRO A 81 -0.36 -17.40 15.65
N TRP A 82 0.45 -16.61 14.95
CA TRP A 82 1.15 -15.48 15.56
C TRP A 82 0.17 -14.36 15.87
N ARG A 83 0.38 -13.67 16.99
CA ARG A 83 -0.46 -12.54 17.41
C ARG A 83 0.25 -11.25 17.02
N VAL A 84 -0.33 -10.48 16.11
CA VAL A 84 0.28 -9.27 15.54
C VAL A 84 -0.61 -8.06 15.82
N ALA A 85 -0.15 -7.19 16.71
CA ALA A 85 -0.76 -5.92 17.03
C ALA A 85 -0.02 -4.80 16.27
N CYS A 86 -0.68 -4.28 15.25
CA CYS A 86 -0.18 -3.25 14.35
C CYS A 86 -0.42 -1.85 14.92
N ARG A 87 0.40 -0.88 14.49
CA ARG A 87 0.18 0.53 14.82
C ARG A 87 -1.16 1.04 14.26
N PRO A 88 -1.76 2.09 14.88
CA PRO A 88 -2.90 2.79 14.29
C PRO A 88 -2.66 3.17 12.82
N GLY A 89 -3.70 3.06 11.99
CA GLY A 89 -3.63 3.37 10.55
C GLY A 89 -3.06 2.26 9.65
N VAL A 90 -2.45 1.20 10.21
CA VAL A 90 -1.91 0.10 9.39
C VAL A 90 -3.02 -0.64 8.63
N VAL A 91 -4.15 -0.93 9.27
CA VAL A 91 -5.29 -1.61 8.63
C VAL A 91 -5.84 -0.80 7.45
N ASP A 92 -6.01 0.51 7.64
CA ASP A 92 -6.41 1.43 6.59
C ASP A 92 -5.39 1.48 5.43
N ALA A 93 -4.09 1.46 5.73
CA ALA A 93 -3.05 1.36 4.70
C ALA A 93 -3.06 0.01 3.95
N LEU A 94 -3.31 -1.11 4.63
CA LEU A 94 -3.44 -2.43 4.01
C LEU A 94 -4.64 -2.49 3.04
N SER A 95 -5.74 -1.81 3.36
CA SER A 95 -6.91 -1.70 2.46
C SER A 95 -6.60 -0.99 1.12
N ARG A 96 -5.46 -0.30 1.06
CA ARG A 96 -4.97 0.45 -0.10
C ARG A 96 -3.72 -0.17 -0.74
N ALA A 97 -3.24 -1.31 -0.26
CA ALA A 97 -2.06 -1.99 -0.78
C ALA A 97 -2.47 -3.38 -1.28
N LEU A 98 -2.81 -3.51 -2.57
CA LEU A 98 -3.37 -4.76 -3.12
C LEU A 98 -2.48 -5.98 -2.81
N VAL A 99 -1.16 -5.86 -3.01
CA VAL A 99 -0.21 -6.97 -2.86
C VAL A 99 -0.05 -7.38 -1.40
N LEU A 100 0.34 -6.44 -0.52
CA LEU A 100 0.52 -6.70 0.91
C LEU A 100 -0.80 -6.97 1.64
N GLY A 101 -1.83 -6.18 1.37
CA GLY A 101 -3.15 -6.30 2.00
C GLY A 101 -3.79 -7.66 1.73
N SER A 102 -3.73 -8.16 0.49
CA SER A 102 -4.27 -9.48 0.16
C SER A 102 -3.45 -10.62 0.79
N ALA A 103 -2.13 -10.45 0.93
CA ALA A 103 -1.26 -11.41 1.62
C ALA A 103 -1.57 -11.47 3.13
N VAL A 104 -1.72 -10.31 3.78
CA VAL A 104 -2.11 -10.25 5.19
C VAL A 104 -3.50 -10.85 5.39
N ALA A 105 -4.46 -10.54 4.51
CA ALA A 105 -5.80 -11.10 4.57
C ALA A 105 -5.79 -12.64 4.38
N GLU A 106 -4.96 -13.17 3.48
CA GLU A 106 -4.75 -14.61 3.32
C GLU A 106 -4.20 -15.25 4.60
N ALA A 107 -3.17 -14.65 5.21
CA ALA A 107 -2.57 -15.17 6.44
C ALA A 107 -3.55 -15.14 7.63
N VAL A 108 -4.47 -14.17 7.67
CA VAL A 108 -5.56 -14.13 8.65
C VAL A 108 -6.61 -15.20 8.38
N GLU A 109 -7.06 -15.33 7.12
CA GLU A 109 -8.10 -16.31 6.73
C GLU A 109 -7.64 -17.76 6.92
N THR A 110 -6.34 -18.03 6.72
CA THR A 110 -5.72 -19.35 6.90
C THR A 110 -5.24 -19.61 8.34
N ASP A 111 -5.61 -18.76 9.31
CA ASP A 111 -5.22 -18.82 10.73
C ASP A 111 -3.69 -18.95 10.94
N GLN A 112 -2.90 -18.31 10.08
CA GLN A 112 -1.45 -18.18 10.28
C GLN A 112 -1.12 -17.03 11.23
N ILE A 113 -1.89 -15.94 11.19
CA ILE A 113 -1.74 -14.78 12.06
C ILE A 113 -3.09 -14.25 12.54
N ARG A 114 -3.07 -13.54 13.67
CA ARG A 114 -4.19 -12.73 14.16
C ARG A 114 -3.77 -11.28 14.19
N VAL A 115 -4.53 -10.42 13.54
CA VAL A 115 -4.22 -8.98 13.44
C VAL A 115 -5.11 -8.16 14.35
N ARG A 116 -4.52 -7.21 15.07
CA ARG A 116 -5.19 -6.19 15.88
C ARG A 116 -4.55 -4.82 15.70
N THR A 117 -5.25 -3.76 16.04
CA THR A 117 -4.77 -2.37 15.98
C THR A 117 -5.44 -1.51 17.07
N GLY A 118 -4.89 -0.35 17.39
CA GLY A 118 -5.53 0.61 18.30
C GLY A 118 -4.56 1.55 19.02
N ASP A 119 -5.13 2.54 19.70
CA ASP A 119 -4.40 3.62 20.39
C ASP A 119 -3.29 3.16 21.36
N PRO A 120 -3.42 2.04 22.10
CA PRO A 120 -2.34 1.51 22.95
C PRO A 120 -1.05 1.13 22.20
N LEU A 121 -1.04 1.22 20.87
CA LEU A 121 0.08 0.87 19.99
C LEU A 121 0.67 2.10 19.27
N GLY A 122 0.22 3.31 19.65
CA GLY A 122 0.66 4.58 19.08
C GLY A 122 2.10 4.98 19.44
N HIS A 123 2.54 6.10 18.88
CA HIS A 123 3.88 6.64 19.12
C HIS A 123 3.99 7.07 20.59
N GLY A 124 4.87 6.42 21.35
CA GLY A 124 5.02 6.64 22.79
C GLY A 124 4.53 5.49 23.68
N ALA A 125 3.77 4.52 23.14
CA ALA A 125 3.26 3.39 23.91
C ALA A 125 4.24 2.19 24.04
N GLY A 126 5.55 2.44 23.87
CA GLY A 126 6.59 1.45 24.14
C GLY A 126 7.13 0.67 22.94
N GLY A 127 7.16 1.30 21.75
CA GLY A 127 7.93 0.82 20.59
C GLY A 127 7.40 -0.46 19.93
N THR A 128 8.16 -0.97 18.97
CA THR A 128 7.88 -2.26 18.31
C THR A 128 8.62 -3.36 19.06
N LEU A 129 7.90 -4.41 19.47
CA LEU A 129 8.44 -5.54 20.25
C LEU A 129 7.96 -6.85 19.65
N PHE A 130 8.86 -7.83 19.56
CA PHE A 130 8.58 -9.21 19.18
C PHE A 130 8.97 -10.12 20.34
N ALA A 131 8.05 -10.96 20.82
CA ALA A 131 8.31 -11.87 21.93
C ALA A 131 7.86 -13.30 21.61
N SER A 132 8.73 -14.26 21.89
CA SER A 132 8.49 -15.71 21.92
C SER A 132 8.85 -16.26 23.32
N PRO A 133 8.58 -17.53 23.64
CA PRO A 133 8.90 -18.09 24.95
C PRO A 133 10.40 -18.06 25.30
N ASP A 134 11.26 -18.06 24.28
CA ASP A 134 12.71 -18.20 24.38
C ASP A 134 13.47 -16.89 24.12
N ARG A 135 12.81 -15.89 23.50
CA ARG A 135 13.50 -14.70 23.02
C ARG A 135 12.56 -13.49 22.89
N ALA A 136 13.09 -12.32 23.20
CA ALA A 136 12.44 -11.04 22.98
C ALA A 136 13.36 -10.09 22.18
N ASP A 137 12.80 -9.38 21.21
CA ASP A 137 13.53 -8.40 20.39
C ASP A 137 12.73 -7.10 20.31
N ALA A 138 13.32 -6.03 20.82
CA ALA A 138 12.77 -4.69 20.76
C ALA A 138 13.44 -3.90 19.64
N VAL A 139 12.65 -3.18 18.84
CA VAL A 139 13.17 -2.23 17.86
C VAL A 139 13.57 -0.95 18.58
N VAL A 140 14.86 -0.62 18.54
CA VAL A 140 15.47 0.52 19.22
C VAL A 140 16.22 1.43 18.24
N GLY A 141 16.60 2.62 18.69
CA GLY A 141 17.35 3.60 17.88
C GLY A 141 16.47 4.69 17.25
N PRO A 142 17.10 5.75 16.72
CA PRO A 142 16.39 6.86 16.08
C PRO A 142 15.74 6.44 14.75
N ARG A 143 14.81 7.26 14.25
CA ARG A 143 14.19 7.06 12.93
C ARG A 143 15.28 7.10 11.85
N GLY A 144 15.32 6.09 10.98
CA GLY A 144 16.32 5.95 9.92
C GLY A 144 17.57 5.14 10.30
N ASP A 145 17.78 4.85 11.59
CA ASP A 145 18.90 4.04 12.09
C ASP A 145 18.41 3.16 13.26
N ARG A 146 17.44 2.29 12.92
CA ARG A 146 16.81 1.39 13.89
C ARG A 146 17.47 0.02 13.83
N THR A 147 17.61 -0.62 14.99
CA THR A 147 18.16 -1.97 15.14
C THR A 147 17.35 -2.80 16.14
N LEU A 148 17.68 -4.07 16.30
CA LEU A 148 17.09 -4.96 17.29
C LEU A 148 17.97 -5.04 18.54
N ALA A 149 17.38 -4.77 19.70
CA ALA A 149 17.94 -5.16 20.99
C ALA A 149 17.35 -6.52 21.38
N THR A 150 18.20 -7.53 21.53
CA THR A 150 17.79 -8.92 21.76
C THR A 150 18.05 -9.34 23.21
N SER A 151 17.04 -9.97 23.82
CA SER A 151 17.15 -10.72 25.08
C SER A 151 16.83 -12.19 24.83
N ALA A 152 17.72 -13.09 25.25
CA ALA A 152 17.54 -14.54 25.13
C ALA A 152 17.31 -15.15 26.52
N ALA A 153 16.38 -16.11 26.62
CA ALA A 153 16.00 -16.73 27.90
C ALA A 153 17.16 -17.49 28.57
N GLU A 154 18.11 -17.99 27.78
CA GLU A 154 19.34 -18.61 28.29
C GLU A 154 20.21 -17.63 29.12
N THR A 155 20.11 -16.33 28.84
CA THR A 155 20.86 -15.28 29.51
C THR A 155 20.02 -14.58 30.58
N ASP A 156 18.76 -14.27 30.27
CA ASP A 156 17.86 -13.52 31.14
C ASP A 156 16.39 -13.91 30.90
N SER A 157 15.97 -15.01 31.54
CA SER A 157 14.60 -15.53 31.41
C SER A 157 13.55 -14.57 31.97
N GLU A 158 13.86 -13.87 33.08
CA GLU A 158 12.93 -12.92 33.70
C GLU A 158 12.62 -11.74 32.76
N ALA A 159 13.63 -11.23 32.06
CA ALA A 159 13.41 -10.18 31.06
C ALA A 159 12.57 -10.67 29.87
N VAL A 160 12.80 -11.89 29.37
CA VAL A 160 12.01 -12.47 28.27
C VAL A 160 10.55 -12.69 28.69
N ASP A 161 10.31 -13.24 29.87
CA ASP A 161 8.97 -13.46 30.40
C ASP A 161 8.22 -12.13 30.61
N GLY A 162 8.91 -11.12 31.16
CA GLY A 162 8.35 -9.78 31.34
C GLY A 162 8.01 -9.10 30.01
N ALA A 163 8.89 -9.21 29.01
CA ALA A 163 8.65 -8.68 27.67
C ALA A 163 7.47 -9.39 27.00
N ARG A 164 7.39 -10.71 27.12
CA ARG A 164 6.29 -11.52 26.58
C ARG A 164 4.96 -11.16 27.23
N ALA A 165 4.89 -11.07 28.57
CA ALA A 165 3.69 -10.67 29.28
C ALA A 165 3.22 -9.27 28.89
N THR A 166 4.17 -8.34 28.71
CA THR A 166 3.88 -6.98 28.22
C THR A 166 3.31 -7.01 26.80
N ALA A 167 3.90 -7.80 25.90
CA ALA A 167 3.41 -7.94 24.53
C ALA A 167 2.00 -8.56 24.48
N GLU A 168 1.75 -9.60 25.28
CA GLU A 168 0.43 -10.22 25.39
C GLU A 168 -0.62 -9.24 25.91
N SER A 169 -0.32 -8.50 26.98
CA SER A 169 -1.22 -7.48 27.52
C SER A 169 -1.56 -6.39 26.50
N ARG A 170 -0.57 -5.90 25.74
CA ARG A 170 -0.79 -4.90 24.68
C ARG A 170 -1.62 -5.45 23.52
N PHE A 171 -1.37 -6.69 23.11
CA PHE A 171 -2.18 -7.35 22.07
C PHE A 171 -3.63 -7.54 22.54
N ASP A 172 -3.83 -7.93 23.80
CA ASP A 172 -5.15 -8.15 24.38
C ASP A 172 -5.95 -6.86 24.53
N ALA A 173 -5.28 -5.74 24.84
CA ALA A 173 -5.88 -4.41 24.89
C ALA A 173 -6.17 -3.79 23.50
N ALA A 174 -5.58 -4.32 22.43
CA ALA A 174 -5.81 -3.83 21.08
C ALA A 174 -7.16 -4.29 20.50
N THR A 175 -7.67 -3.55 19.53
CA THR A 175 -8.97 -3.79 18.90
C THR A 175 -8.82 -4.68 17.67
N THR A 176 -9.81 -5.55 17.44
CA THR A 176 -9.88 -6.35 16.22
C THR A 176 -10.56 -5.53 15.14
N GLU A 177 -9.85 -5.28 14.04
CA GLU A 177 -10.36 -4.54 12.88
C GLU A 177 -10.05 -5.37 11.61
N PRO A 178 -11.01 -5.53 10.68
CA PRO A 178 -10.77 -6.28 9.45
C PRO A 178 -9.76 -5.56 8.56
N VAL A 179 -8.88 -6.31 7.89
CA VAL A 179 -7.83 -5.79 6.98
C VAL A 179 -8.38 -4.93 5.85
N GLY A 180 -9.66 -5.08 5.50
CA GLY A 180 -10.33 -4.30 4.45
C GLY A 180 -10.02 -4.75 3.02
N MET A 181 -9.02 -5.61 2.83
CA MET A 181 -8.68 -6.26 1.56
C MET A 181 -9.15 -7.73 1.57
N PRO A 182 -9.63 -8.29 0.43
CA PRO A 182 -9.89 -9.73 0.33
C PRO A 182 -8.59 -10.54 0.37
N SER A 183 -8.66 -11.78 0.86
CA SER A 183 -7.59 -12.77 0.71
C SER A 183 -7.30 -13.06 -0.76
N ARG A 184 -6.09 -13.53 -1.08
CA ARG A 184 -5.70 -13.87 -2.46
C ARG A 184 -6.59 -15.00 -3.00
N THR A 185 -6.88 -15.99 -2.17
CA THR A 185 -7.76 -17.10 -2.49
C THR A 185 -9.16 -16.59 -2.90
N ARG A 186 -9.77 -15.72 -2.08
CA ARG A 186 -11.09 -15.14 -2.40
C ARG A 186 -11.05 -14.23 -3.63
N LEU A 187 -10.01 -13.41 -3.75
CA LEU A 187 -9.80 -12.50 -4.88
C LEU A 187 -9.80 -13.27 -6.20
N LEU A 188 -9.01 -14.34 -6.28
CA LEU A 188 -8.86 -15.18 -7.47
C LEU A 188 -10.11 -16.02 -7.75
N ALA A 189 -10.75 -16.57 -6.71
CA ALA A 189 -11.99 -17.33 -6.87
C ALA A 189 -13.11 -16.48 -7.48
N ALA A 190 -13.31 -15.26 -6.96
CA ALA A 190 -14.30 -14.33 -7.50
C ALA A 190 -13.93 -13.82 -8.90
N ALA A 191 -12.63 -13.72 -9.21
CA ALA A 191 -12.18 -13.37 -10.55
C ALA A 191 -12.57 -14.46 -11.56
N ARG A 192 -12.39 -15.74 -11.22
CA ARG A 192 -12.82 -16.88 -12.06
C ARG A 192 -14.33 -16.88 -12.29
N GLU A 193 -15.11 -16.56 -11.26
CA GLU A 193 -16.57 -16.57 -11.33
C GLU A 193 -17.13 -15.42 -12.18
N ILE A 194 -16.62 -14.20 -11.98
CA ILE A 194 -17.20 -12.98 -12.58
C ILE A 194 -16.57 -12.65 -13.94
N LEU A 195 -15.28 -12.96 -14.12
CA LEU A 195 -14.52 -12.69 -15.33
C LEU A 195 -14.27 -14.01 -16.07
N ASP A 196 -13.07 -14.59 -15.98
CA ASP A 196 -12.77 -15.97 -16.39
C ASP A 196 -11.47 -16.49 -15.76
N ASP A 197 -11.14 -17.76 -16.05
CA ASP A 197 -9.93 -18.43 -15.57
C ASP A 197 -8.63 -17.77 -16.06
N ARG A 198 -8.59 -17.28 -17.30
CA ARG A 198 -7.37 -16.69 -17.88
C ARG A 198 -7.01 -15.39 -17.18
N PHE A 199 -8.00 -14.56 -16.85
CA PHE A 199 -7.76 -13.36 -16.07
C PHE A 199 -7.31 -13.69 -14.65
N ALA A 200 -7.95 -14.66 -14.01
CA ALA A 200 -7.57 -15.07 -12.65
C ALA A 200 -6.13 -15.61 -12.61
N ASP A 201 -5.74 -16.43 -13.58
CA ASP A 201 -4.40 -17.01 -13.66
C ASP A 201 -3.35 -15.93 -13.97
N ASP A 202 -3.66 -14.97 -14.85
CA ASP A 202 -2.79 -13.82 -15.12
C ASP A 202 -2.61 -12.95 -13.86
N LEU A 203 -3.70 -12.67 -13.15
CA LEU A 203 -3.65 -11.91 -11.89
C LEU A 203 -2.84 -12.65 -10.82
N ALA A 204 -3.01 -13.97 -10.72
CA ALA A 204 -2.24 -14.79 -9.79
C ALA A 204 -0.75 -14.76 -10.11
N ALA A 205 -0.39 -14.88 -11.40
CA ALA A 205 1.00 -14.79 -11.84
C ALA A 205 1.62 -13.41 -11.53
N VAL A 206 0.88 -12.33 -11.75
CA VAL A 206 1.34 -10.97 -11.41
C VAL A 206 1.53 -10.81 -9.90
N LEU A 207 0.55 -11.17 -9.08
CA LEU A 207 0.62 -11.02 -7.62
C LEU A 207 1.72 -11.87 -6.99
N ALA A 208 2.12 -12.96 -7.64
CA ALA A 208 3.22 -13.81 -7.19
C ALA A 208 4.62 -13.19 -7.43
N THR A 209 4.74 -12.23 -8.35
CA THR A 209 6.02 -11.59 -8.69
C THR A 209 6.19 -10.19 -8.13
N LEU A 210 5.10 -9.52 -7.77
CA LEU A 210 5.15 -8.16 -7.24
C LEU A 210 5.67 -8.13 -5.81
N ASP A 211 6.51 -7.14 -5.53
CA ASP A 211 6.92 -6.85 -4.16
C ASP A 211 5.73 -6.26 -3.36
N PRO A 212 5.66 -6.48 -2.04
CA PRO A 212 4.50 -6.07 -1.23
C PRO A 212 4.14 -4.58 -1.27
N GLY A 213 5.11 -3.71 -1.60
CA GLY A 213 4.94 -2.27 -1.71
C GLY A 213 4.52 -1.77 -3.10
N GLU A 214 4.51 -2.62 -4.12
CA GLU A 214 4.24 -2.23 -5.50
C GLU A 214 2.74 -2.08 -5.80
N PHE A 215 2.41 -1.19 -6.73
CA PHE A 215 1.04 -0.91 -7.19
C PHE A 215 0.06 -0.63 -6.03
N GLY A 216 0.46 0.21 -5.08
CA GLY A 216 -0.45 0.74 -4.07
C GLY A 216 -1.49 1.69 -4.67
N ARG A 217 -2.59 1.93 -3.96
CA ARG A 217 -3.65 2.85 -4.41
C ARG A 217 -3.19 4.30 -4.58
N THR A 218 -2.11 4.66 -3.90
CA THR A 218 -1.48 5.98 -3.96
C THR A 218 -0.27 6.03 -4.87
N THR A 219 0.10 4.93 -5.54
CA THR A 219 1.19 4.91 -6.52
C THR A 219 0.67 5.27 -7.91
N GLU A 220 1.57 5.68 -8.80
CA GLU A 220 1.28 5.87 -10.22
C GLU A 220 2.35 5.12 -11.04
N PRO A 221 2.01 4.02 -11.73
CA PRO A 221 0.68 3.39 -11.84
C PRO A 221 0.16 2.79 -10.50
N SER A 222 -1.16 2.72 -10.33
CA SER A 222 -1.84 2.22 -9.12
C SER A 222 -2.32 0.75 -9.24
N ASP A 223 -2.80 0.16 -8.14
CA ASP A 223 -3.53 -1.13 -8.15
C ASP A 223 -4.65 -1.14 -9.21
N ARG A 224 -5.43 -0.06 -9.30
CA ARG A 224 -6.54 0.09 -10.24
C ARG A 224 -6.07 0.17 -11.69
N THR A 225 -4.95 0.87 -11.92
CA THR A 225 -4.31 0.93 -13.24
C THR A 225 -3.89 -0.47 -13.69
N LEU A 226 -3.24 -1.24 -12.80
CA LEU A 226 -2.85 -2.62 -13.07
C LEU A 226 -4.05 -3.51 -13.41
N LEU A 227 -5.09 -3.49 -12.58
CA LEU A 227 -6.30 -4.30 -12.78
C LEU A 227 -7.05 -3.92 -14.08
N ALA A 228 -7.13 -2.63 -14.41
CA ALA A 228 -7.74 -2.16 -15.65
C ALA A 228 -6.93 -2.56 -16.88
N ALA A 229 -5.59 -2.53 -16.80
CA ALA A 229 -4.71 -2.99 -17.87
C ALA A 229 -4.82 -4.49 -18.11
N LEU A 230 -4.84 -5.30 -17.04
CA LEU A 230 -5.10 -6.75 -17.15
C LEU A 230 -6.47 -7.02 -17.78
N ALA A 231 -7.51 -6.30 -17.36
CA ALA A 231 -8.83 -6.48 -17.95
C ALA A 231 -8.89 -6.10 -19.44
N ALA A 232 -8.13 -5.07 -19.84
CA ALA A 232 -8.01 -4.67 -21.24
C ALA A 232 -7.25 -5.71 -22.09
N ARG A 233 -6.26 -6.41 -21.53
CA ARG A 233 -5.56 -7.52 -22.21
C ARG A 233 -6.50 -8.68 -22.56
N HIS A 234 -7.59 -8.83 -21.80
CA HIS A 234 -8.61 -9.86 -21.99
C HIS A 234 -9.90 -9.35 -22.67
N ASP A 235 -9.91 -8.12 -23.21
CA ASP A 235 -11.06 -7.54 -23.93
C ASP A 235 -12.38 -7.43 -23.12
N TYR A 236 -12.31 -7.28 -21.79
CA TYR A 236 -13.51 -7.27 -20.93
C TYR A 236 -14.33 -5.98 -21.01
N LEU A 237 -15.61 -6.10 -20.64
CA LEU A 237 -16.43 -4.94 -20.34
C LEU A 237 -15.98 -4.30 -19.03
N PHE A 238 -15.84 -2.98 -19.03
CA PHE A 238 -15.47 -2.21 -17.86
C PHE A 238 -16.47 -2.38 -16.71
N ARG A 239 -17.75 -2.64 -17.02
CA ARG A 239 -18.76 -2.97 -16.00
C ARG A 239 -18.43 -4.26 -15.27
N ASP A 240 -17.94 -5.27 -15.96
CA ASP A 240 -17.71 -6.59 -15.37
C ASP A 240 -16.48 -6.52 -14.44
N LEU A 241 -15.42 -5.80 -14.87
CA LEU A 241 -14.30 -5.43 -13.98
C LEU A 241 -14.81 -4.68 -12.74
N ARG A 242 -15.64 -3.64 -12.93
CA ARG A 242 -16.20 -2.83 -11.84
C ARG A 242 -17.10 -3.62 -10.89
N ARG A 243 -17.83 -4.60 -11.41
CA ARG A 243 -18.65 -5.52 -10.61
C ARG A 243 -17.76 -6.42 -9.76
N TRP A 244 -16.70 -6.99 -10.35
CA TRP A 244 -15.77 -7.84 -9.62
C TRP A 244 -15.04 -7.07 -8.50
N VAL A 245 -14.41 -5.93 -8.81
CA VAL A 245 -13.64 -5.14 -7.81
C VAL A 245 -14.49 -4.39 -6.78
N GLY A 246 -15.76 -4.12 -7.12
CA GLY A 246 -16.66 -3.27 -6.33
C GLY A 246 -17.09 -3.90 -5.01
N THR A 247 -17.84 -3.13 -4.21
CA THR A 247 -18.39 -3.55 -2.91
C THR A 247 -19.34 -4.75 -3.03
N ASP A 248 -20.04 -4.87 -4.16
CA ASP A 248 -20.93 -6.01 -4.45
C ASP A 248 -20.15 -7.25 -4.95
N GLY A 249 -18.83 -7.12 -5.14
CA GLY A 249 -17.91 -8.18 -5.53
C GLY A 249 -16.90 -8.47 -4.42
N VAL A 250 -15.61 -8.27 -4.68
CA VAL A 250 -14.53 -8.53 -3.72
C VAL A 250 -14.19 -7.36 -2.81
N GLY A 251 -14.75 -6.18 -3.05
CA GLY A 251 -14.62 -5.03 -2.15
C GLY A 251 -13.25 -4.36 -2.13
N ILE A 252 -12.47 -4.43 -3.21
CA ILE A 252 -11.15 -3.77 -3.30
C ILE A 252 -11.33 -2.25 -3.26
N ALA A 253 -12.23 -1.72 -4.07
CA ALA A 253 -12.48 -0.30 -4.20
C ALA A 253 -13.86 0.00 -4.80
N PRO A 254 -14.47 1.14 -4.47
CA PRO A 254 -15.71 1.57 -5.10
C PRO A 254 -15.58 1.66 -6.63
N ALA A 255 -16.61 1.18 -7.32
CA ALA A 255 -16.59 1.00 -8.78
C ALA A 255 -16.26 2.29 -9.55
N GLN A 256 -16.70 3.45 -9.07
CA GLN A 256 -16.46 4.76 -9.69
C GLN A 256 -14.98 5.15 -9.72
N GLU A 257 -14.18 4.63 -8.80
CA GLU A 257 -12.80 5.08 -8.60
C GLU A 257 -11.83 4.55 -9.67
N PHE A 258 -12.24 3.57 -10.48
CA PHE A 258 -11.46 3.08 -11.63
C PHE A 258 -11.52 4.00 -12.86
N THR A 259 -12.38 5.02 -12.85
CA THR A 259 -12.60 5.87 -14.03
C THR A 259 -11.34 6.64 -14.41
N ARG A 260 -10.66 7.21 -13.41
CA ARG A 260 -9.42 7.98 -13.60
C ARG A 260 -8.28 7.11 -14.12
N ASP A 261 -8.07 5.93 -13.52
CA ASP A 261 -7.02 4.99 -13.94
C ASP A 261 -7.25 4.49 -15.37
N ARG A 262 -8.50 4.20 -15.73
CA ARG A 262 -8.87 3.87 -17.11
C ARG A 262 -8.55 5.02 -18.07
N GLU A 263 -8.90 6.26 -17.72
CA GLU A 263 -8.59 7.44 -18.54
C GLU A 263 -7.09 7.61 -18.71
N ALA A 264 -6.31 7.47 -17.64
CA ALA A 264 -4.86 7.52 -17.69
C ALA A 264 -4.24 6.48 -18.65
N LEU A 265 -4.80 5.26 -18.71
CA LEU A 265 -4.40 4.23 -19.68
C LEU A 265 -4.77 4.60 -21.12
N VAL A 266 -5.95 5.20 -21.34
CA VAL A 266 -6.42 5.65 -22.66
C VAL A 266 -5.59 6.81 -23.17
N ASP A 267 -5.36 7.83 -22.35
CA ASP A 267 -4.61 9.03 -22.72
C ASP A 267 -3.16 8.68 -23.08
N ARG A 268 -2.57 7.71 -22.37
CA ARG A 268 -1.24 7.17 -22.68
C ARG A 268 -1.21 6.24 -23.90
N GLY A 269 -2.37 5.89 -24.47
CA GLY A 269 -2.49 5.03 -25.64
C GLY A 269 -2.19 3.56 -25.37
N LEU A 270 -2.36 3.12 -24.12
CA LEU A 270 -2.13 1.72 -23.73
C LEU A 270 -3.35 0.85 -24.00
N ILE A 271 -4.54 1.43 -23.80
CA ILE A 271 -5.82 0.78 -24.03
C ILE A 271 -6.76 1.69 -24.82
N GLU A 272 -7.76 1.10 -25.45
CA GLU A 272 -8.95 1.77 -25.93
C GLU A 272 -10.16 1.43 -25.06
N SER A 273 -11.09 2.38 -24.98
CA SER A 273 -12.39 2.22 -24.32
C SER A 273 -13.49 2.32 -25.37
N ILE A 274 -13.90 1.16 -25.90
CA ILE A 274 -14.81 1.04 -27.04
C ILE A 274 -16.26 1.03 -26.55
N LYS A 275 -17.10 1.89 -27.12
CA LYS A 275 -18.55 1.88 -26.82
C LYS A 275 -19.21 0.69 -27.50
N VAL A 276 -19.82 -0.19 -26.71
CA VAL A 276 -20.53 -1.39 -27.16
C VAL A 276 -22.02 -1.24 -26.84
N PRO A 277 -22.91 -1.19 -27.85
CA PRO A 277 -24.36 -1.24 -27.64
C PRO A 277 -24.76 -2.60 -27.06
N MET A 278 -25.56 -2.60 -25.99
CA MET A 278 -26.00 -3.83 -25.30
C MET A 278 -27.54 -3.90 -25.17
N GLY A 279 -28.26 -3.27 -26.09
CA GLY A 279 -29.71 -3.11 -26.04
C GLY A 279 -30.13 -1.70 -25.58
N PRO A 280 -31.39 -1.51 -25.13
CA PRO A 280 -31.87 -0.21 -24.68
C PRO A 280 -31.12 0.24 -23.41
N GLY A 281 -30.50 1.42 -23.45
CA GLY A 281 -29.73 1.99 -22.34
C GLY A 281 -28.45 2.71 -22.77
N ARG A 282 -27.62 3.09 -21.80
CA ARG A 282 -26.29 3.66 -22.10
C ARG A 282 -25.38 2.56 -22.66
N PRO A 283 -24.65 2.81 -23.75
CA PRO A 283 -23.64 1.88 -24.24
C PRO A 283 -22.64 1.53 -23.13
N MET A 284 -22.21 0.29 -23.14
CA MET A 284 -21.17 -0.18 -22.23
C MET A 284 -19.79 0.13 -22.79
N LEU A 285 -18.78 0.17 -21.92
CA LEU A 285 -17.40 0.35 -22.34
C LEU A 285 -16.71 -1.01 -22.33
N ARG A 286 -16.11 -1.39 -23.45
CA ARG A 286 -15.16 -2.52 -23.57
C ARG A 286 -13.75 -1.96 -23.47
N LEU A 287 -12.94 -2.52 -22.58
CA LEU A 287 -11.53 -2.22 -22.46
C LEU A 287 -10.78 -3.14 -23.42
N ARG A 288 -9.89 -2.58 -24.25
CA ARG A 288 -9.06 -3.35 -25.17
C ARG A 288 -7.64 -2.82 -25.13
N ALA A 289 -6.66 -3.67 -24.86
CA ALA A 289 -5.26 -3.27 -24.96
C ALA A 289 -4.91 -2.98 -26.44
N VAL A 290 -4.19 -1.89 -26.69
CA VAL A 290 -3.75 -1.47 -28.03
C VAL A 290 -2.25 -1.22 -28.11
N ASP A 291 -1.59 -1.05 -26.97
CA ASP A 291 -0.14 -1.04 -26.94
C ASP A 291 0.42 -2.45 -27.15
N ASP A 292 1.31 -2.56 -28.13
CA ASP A 292 1.93 -3.81 -28.56
C ASP A 292 2.76 -4.49 -27.46
N ALA A 293 3.38 -3.72 -26.56
CA ALA A 293 4.14 -4.29 -25.45
C ALA A 293 3.20 -4.84 -24.38
N LEU A 294 2.12 -4.11 -24.05
CA LEU A 294 1.11 -4.57 -23.10
C LEU A 294 0.37 -5.83 -23.61
N LEU A 295 0.04 -5.88 -24.90
CA LEU A 295 -0.65 -7.01 -25.53
C LEU A 295 0.21 -8.29 -25.54
N ARG A 296 1.51 -8.17 -25.81
CA ARG A 296 2.42 -9.32 -25.96
C ARG A 296 3.15 -9.71 -24.68
N ALA A 297 3.10 -8.87 -23.65
CA ALA A 297 3.69 -9.15 -22.35
C ALA A 297 3.13 -10.45 -21.77
N ARG A 298 4.02 -11.27 -21.22
CA ARG A 298 3.65 -12.29 -20.24
C ARG A 298 3.01 -11.60 -19.03
N PRO A 299 2.13 -12.26 -18.27
CA PRO A 299 1.47 -11.63 -17.13
C PRO A 299 2.48 -10.95 -16.18
N THR A 300 3.58 -11.64 -15.85
CA THR A 300 4.65 -11.13 -14.98
C THR A 300 5.45 -9.95 -15.55
N GLU A 301 5.31 -9.62 -16.84
CA GLU A 301 5.97 -8.48 -17.48
C GLU A 301 5.07 -7.24 -17.54
N VAL A 302 3.75 -7.40 -17.30
CA VAL A 302 2.78 -6.30 -17.32
C VAL A 302 3.15 -5.17 -16.36
N PRO A 303 3.58 -5.43 -15.10
CA PRO A 303 4.03 -4.38 -14.18
C PRO A 303 5.11 -3.47 -14.78
N ALA A 304 6.20 -4.05 -15.27
CA ALA A 304 7.33 -3.32 -15.86
C ALA A 304 6.92 -2.53 -17.11
N VAL A 305 6.00 -3.08 -17.93
CA VAL A 305 5.43 -2.34 -19.08
C VAL A 305 4.66 -1.11 -18.59
N LEU A 306 3.81 -1.24 -17.58
CA LEU A 306 3.05 -0.10 -17.05
C LEU A 306 3.99 0.96 -16.49
N GLU A 307 4.95 0.59 -15.65
CA GLU A 307 5.93 1.52 -15.08
C GLU A 307 6.70 2.27 -16.17
N GLY A 308 7.25 1.53 -17.14
CA GLY A 308 8.01 2.13 -18.25
C GLY A 308 7.18 3.12 -19.07
N ARG A 309 5.87 2.88 -19.21
CA ARG A 309 4.95 3.77 -19.96
C ARG A 309 4.45 4.94 -19.15
N PHE A 310 4.26 4.77 -17.85
CA PHE A 310 3.86 5.85 -16.95
C PHE A 310 5.03 6.79 -16.61
N ALA A 311 6.28 6.33 -16.72
CA ALA A 311 7.47 7.15 -16.59
C ALA A 311 7.71 8.11 -17.77
N LEU A 312 7.06 7.89 -18.92
CA LEU A 312 7.21 8.77 -20.07
C LEU A 312 6.51 10.12 -19.84
N PRO A 313 7.14 11.25 -20.21
CA PRO A 313 6.53 12.56 -20.02
C PRO A 313 5.28 12.73 -20.88
N THR A 314 4.27 13.38 -20.31
CA THR A 314 2.98 13.64 -20.96
C THR A 314 2.81 15.12 -21.31
N ASP A 315 1.97 15.41 -22.30
CA ASP A 315 1.49 16.76 -22.59
C ASP A 315 0.39 17.19 -21.60
N ALA A 316 -0.19 18.38 -21.81
CA ALA A 316 -1.25 18.91 -20.95
C ALA A 316 -2.53 18.05 -20.97
N ASP A 317 -2.72 17.24 -22.02
CA ASP A 317 -3.85 16.32 -22.18
C ASP A 317 -3.54 14.92 -21.61
N GLY A 318 -2.39 14.72 -20.97
CA GLY A 318 -1.98 13.42 -20.43
C GLY A 318 -1.48 12.43 -21.48
N ARG A 319 -1.32 12.86 -22.75
CA ARG A 319 -0.80 11.99 -23.81
C ARG A 319 0.72 11.95 -23.75
N VAL A 320 1.29 10.76 -23.94
CA VAL A 320 2.75 10.60 -24.01
C VAL A 320 3.29 11.47 -25.14
N ARG A 321 4.24 12.35 -24.83
CA ARG A 321 4.79 13.28 -25.81
C ARG A 321 5.51 12.56 -26.95
N ASP A 322 5.35 13.11 -28.15
CA ASP A 322 5.83 12.55 -29.41
C ASP A 322 7.37 12.49 -29.52
N ASP A 323 8.09 13.34 -28.80
CA ASP A 323 9.55 13.32 -28.67
C ASP A 323 10.02 12.19 -27.77
N ALA A 324 9.31 11.94 -26.67
CA ALA A 324 9.59 10.84 -25.75
C ALA A 324 9.32 9.46 -26.38
N ARG A 325 8.31 9.34 -27.26
CA ARG A 325 8.09 8.13 -28.07
C ARG A 325 9.24 7.81 -29.02
N ARG A 326 10.09 8.78 -29.37
CA ARG A 326 11.19 8.67 -30.35
C ARG A 326 12.57 8.42 -29.72
N GLY A 327 12.65 8.13 -28.42
CA GLY A 327 13.91 7.92 -27.68
C GLY A 327 14.85 6.82 -28.22
N GLU A 328 14.39 5.93 -29.11
CA GLU A 328 15.22 4.83 -29.64
C GLU A 328 15.34 4.77 -31.16
N ARG A 329 14.81 5.75 -31.90
CA ARG A 329 14.95 5.78 -33.37
C ARG A 329 15.62 7.07 -33.80
N ARG A 330 16.96 7.11 -33.71
CA ARG A 330 17.73 8.03 -34.57
C ARG A 330 17.35 7.71 -36.02
N PRO A 331 16.86 8.69 -36.79
CA PRO A 331 16.57 8.48 -38.19
C PRO A 331 17.79 7.94 -38.93
N VAL A 332 17.58 7.07 -39.92
CA VAL A 332 18.66 6.37 -40.64
C VAL A 332 19.69 7.35 -41.26
N TRP A 333 19.28 8.58 -41.56
CA TRP A 333 20.14 9.63 -42.11
C TRP A 333 21.09 10.30 -41.09
N GLU A 334 20.89 10.12 -39.77
CA GLU A 334 21.84 10.58 -38.74
C GLU A 334 22.96 9.57 -38.43
N ARG A 335 22.92 8.38 -39.05
CA ARG A 335 24.00 7.39 -38.89
C ARG A 335 25.20 7.85 -39.72
N ARG A 336 26.24 8.37 -39.05
CA ARG A 336 27.54 8.62 -39.69
C ARG A 336 28.02 7.32 -40.35
N ARG A 337 28.18 7.35 -41.67
CA ARG A 337 28.86 6.30 -42.42
C ARG A 337 30.33 6.34 -42.05
N TRP A 338 30.84 5.24 -41.51
CA TRP A 338 32.27 4.98 -41.43
C TRP A 338 32.74 4.47 -42.80
#